data_AF-A0A957FB67-F1
#
_entry.id   AF-A0A957FB67-F1
#
_cell.length_a   1.000
_cell.length_b   1.000
_cell.length_c   1.000
_cell.angle_alpha   90.00
_cell.angle_beta   90.00
_cell.angle_gamma   90.00
#
_symmetry.space_group_name_H-M   'P 1'
#
loop_
_entity.id
_entity.type
_entity.pdbx_description
1 polymer ?
#
loop_
_entity_poly.entity_id
_entity_poly.type
_entity_poly.pdbx_seq_one_letter_code
_entity_poly.pdbx_strand_id
1 'polypeptide(L)' 'TWLPGEIVVDRRTIPIQPDAAPGEVTLAVGLYTVENGRLPVTRDGAPQPNDQLPLATVMIRE' A
#
# COMPACT_ATOMS: atom_id res chain seq x y z
N THR A 1 -18.02 -11.02 0.30
CA THR A 1 -17.56 -10.56 1.63
C THR A 1 -16.32 -11.34 1.98
N TRP A 2 -15.34 -10.74 2.65
CA TRP A 2 -14.15 -11.47 3.13
C TRP A 2 -14.45 -12.09 4.50
N LEU A 3 -13.90 -13.27 4.77
CA LEU A 3 -14.05 -13.95 6.04
C LEU A 3 -12.82 -13.72 6.94
N PRO A 4 -13.00 -13.67 8.27
CA PRO A 4 -11.85 -13.63 9.19
C PRO A 4 -10.90 -14.80 8.94
N GLY A 5 -9.61 -14.49 8.76
CA GLY A 5 -8.56 -15.48 8.48
C GLY A 5 -8.46 -15.92 7.01
N GLU A 6 -9.35 -15.45 6.13
CA GLU A 6 -9.24 -15.71 4.70
C GLU A 6 -8.01 -15.01 4.11
N ILE A 7 -7.23 -15.76 3.32
CA ILE A 7 -6.11 -15.21 2.56
C ILE A 7 -6.61 -14.87 1.16
N VAL A 8 -6.63 -13.58 0.84
CA VAL A 8 -6.94 -13.07 -0.50
C VAL A 8 -5.66 -12.65 -1.19
N VAL A 9 -5.38 -13.20 -2.37
CA VAL A 9 -4.21 -12.84 -3.18
C VAL A 9 -4.64 -11.90 -4.30
N ASP A 10 -4.21 -10.64 -4.24
CA ASP A 10 -4.37 -9.65 -5.30
C ASP A 10 -3.01 -9.32 -5.93
N ARG A 11 -2.95 -9.27 -7.27
CA ARG A 11 -1.74 -8.93 -8.03
C ARG A 11 -2.02 -7.67 -8.84
N ARG A 12 -1.23 -6.63 -8.59
CA ARG A 12 -1.33 -5.33 -9.28
C ARG A 12 -0.02 -4.99 -9.97
N THR A 13 -0.12 -4.50 -11.20
CA THR A 13 1.00 -3.86 -11.91
C THR A 13 0.88 -2.37 -11.69
N ILE A 14 1.95 -1.73 -11.21
CA ILE A 14 2.04 -0.29 -11.05
C ILE A 14 2.96 0.22 -12.17
N PRO A 15 2.42 0.81 -13.25
CA PRO A 15 3.24 1.38 -14.30
C PRO A 15 3.97 2.62 -13.79
N ILE A 16 5.26 2.72 -14.09
CA ILE A 16 6.03 3.96 -13.89
C ILE A 16 5.85 4.79 -15.16
N GLN A 17 5.33 6.01 -15.03
CA GLN A 17 5.15 6.90 -16.17
C GLN A 17 6.52 7.38 -16.70
N PRO A 18 6.65 7.64 -18.01
CA PRO A 18 7.91 8.12 -18.59
C PRO A 18 8.40 9.45 -18.01
N ASP A 19 7.50 10.27 -17.46
CA ASP A 19 7.77 11.56 -16.82
C ASP A 19 7.81 11.47 -15.29
N ALA A 20 7.82 10.26 -14.72
CA ALA A 20 7.96 10.08 -13.28
C ALA A 20 9.28 10.67 -12.79
N ALA A 21 9.22 11.50 -11.75
CA ALA A 21 10.40 12.11 -11.18
C ALA A 21 11.41 11.03 -10.72
N PRO A 22 12.69 11.13 -11.09
CA PRO A 22 13.71 10.23 -10.59
C PRO A 22 13.90 10.43 -9.09
N GLY A 23 14.30 9.36 -8.41
CA GLY A 23 14.57 9.39 -6.98
C GLY A 23 14.01 8.19 -6.23
N GLU A 24 14.23 8.21 -4.92
CA GLU A 24 13.78 7.18 -4.02
C GLU A 24 12.30 7.38 -3.65
N VAL A 25 11.50 6.34 -3.82
CA VAL A 25 10.08 6.33 -3.45
C VAL A 25 9.77 5.12 -2.58
N THR A 26 8.85 5.28 -1.63
CA THR A 26 8.35 4.15 -0.82
C THR A 26 7.03 3.66 -1.38
N LEU A 27 7.00 2.39 -1.80
CA LEU A 27 5.77 1.69 -2.10
C LEU A 27 5.10 1.27 -0.79
N ALA A 28 3.82 1.63 -0.64
CA ALA A 28 3.01 1.24 0.51
C ALA A 28 1.60 0.79 0.07
N VAL A 29 0.93 0.03 0.93
CA VAL A 29 -0.44 -0.45 0.73
C VAL A 29 -1.33 -0.06 1.90
N GLY A 30 -2.59 0.23 1.60
CA GLY A 30 -3.65 0.47 2.58
C GLY A 30 -4.99 0.05 2.00
N LEU A 31 -5.97 -0.20 2.87
CA LEU A 31 -7.32 -0.54 2.46
C LEU A 31 -8.24 0.66 2.61
N TYR A 32 -9.26 0.71 1.77
CA TYR A 32 -10.28 1.74 1.78
C TYR A 32 -11.66 1.10 1.77
N THR A 33 -12.61 1.75 2.43
CA THR A 33 -14.04 1.53 2.23
C THR A 33 -14.64 2.73 1.53
N VAL A 34 -15.75 2.52 0.82
CA VAL A 34 -16.47 3.62 0.17
C VAL A 34 -17.05 4.57 1.22
N GLU A 35 -17.45 4.03 2.36
CA GLU A 35 -18.15 4.76 3.43
C GLU A 35 -17.20 5.53 4.34
N ASN A 36 -16.10 4.89 4.79
CA ASN A 36 -15.23 5.46 5.83
C ASN A 36 -13.87 5.91 5.30
N GLY A 37 -13.60 5.71 4.00
CA GLY A 37 -12.29 6.02 3.43
C GLY A 37 -11.21 5.07 3.94
N ARG A 38 -10.02 5.62 4.24
CA ARG A 38 -8.83 4.86 4.64
C ARG A 38 -9.09 4.07 5.92
N LEU A 39 -8.81 2.77 5.91
CA LEU A 39 -8.95 1.90 7.07
C LEU A 39 -7.65 1.86 7.88
N PRO A 40 -7.73 1.83 9.23
CA PRO A 40 -6.56 1.65 10.09
C PRO A 40 -5.79 0.38 9.77
N VAL A 41 -4.46 0.49 9.77
CA VAL A 41 -3.56 -0.65 9.62
C VAL A 41 -2.77 -0.82 10.91
N THR A 42 -2.74 -2.03 11.44
CA THR A 42 -1.93 -2.38 12.61
C THR A 42 -0.93 -3.48 12.26
N ARG A 43 0.22 -3.46 12.92
CA ARG A 43 1.23 -4.52 12.88
C ARG A 43 1.59 -4.86 14.31
N ASP A 44 1.41 -6.12 14.69
CA ASP A 44 1.65 -6.61 16.06
C ASP A 44 0.91 -5.76 17.12
N GLY A 45 -0.30 -5.29 16.77
CA GLY A 45 -1.13 -4.42 17.63
C GLY A 45 -0.78 -2.93 17.60
N ALA A 46 0.33 -2.53 16.97
CA ALA A 46 0.73 -1.14 16.85
C ALA A 46 0.17 -0.48 15.56
N PRO A 47 -0.44 0.71 15.64
CA PRO A 47 -0.92 1.43 14.46
C PRO A 47 0.25 1.82 13.54
N GLN A 48 0.00 1.81 12.23
CA GLN A 48 0.99 2.21 11.23
C GLN A 48 0.79 3.68 10.81
N PRO A 49 1.89 4.43 10.52
CA PRO A 49 1.77 5.79 10.01
C PRO A 49 0.91 5.85 8.74
N ASN A 50 0.09 6.89 8.62
CA ASN A 50 -0.81 7.12 7.47
C ASN A 50 -1.77 5.95 7.16
N ASP A 51 -2.04 5.09 8.14
CA ASP A 51 -2.86 3.89 7.99
C ASP A 51 -2.43 3.04 6.78
N GLN A 52 -1.13 2.78 6.72
CA GLN A 52 -0.49 2.11 5.59
C GLN A 52 0.67 1.24 6.00
N LEU A 53 0.85 0.14 5.28
CA LEU A 53 2.01 -0.72 5.43
C LEU A 53 3.03 -0.42 4.31
N PRO A 54 4.22 0.12 4.62
CA PRO A 54 5.32 0.18 3.66
C PRO A 54 5.73 -1.22 3.23
N LEU A 55 5.88 -1.44 1.93
CA LEU A 55 6.24 -2.73 1.34
C LEU A 55 7.71 -2.75 0.93
N ALA A 56 8.15 -1.71 0.21
CA ALA A 56 9.51 -1.62 -0.32
C ALA A 56 9.87 -0.17 -0.65
N THR A 57 11.16 0.11 -0.62
CA THR A 57 11.74 1.32 -1.19
C THR A 57 12.29 1.02 -2.58
N VAL A 58 11.95 1.86 -3.55
CA VAL A 58 12.29 1.67 -4.97
C VAL A 58 12.99 2.93 -5.48
N MET A 59 14.01 2.75 -6.32
CA MET A 59 14.70 3.83 -7.01
C MET A 59 14.14 3.99 -8.42
N ILE A 60 13.52 5.14 -8.71
CA ILE A 60 13.17 5.54 -10.07
C ILE A 60 14.41 6.17 -10.69
N ARG A 61 14.83 5.64 -11.84
CA ARG A 61 15.94 6.14 -12.64
C ARG A 61 15.40 6.75 -13.93
N GLU A 62 16.14 7.71 -14.47
CA GLU A 62 15.97 8.19 -15.85
C GLU A 62 16.27 7.09 -16.87
#